data_AF-A0A4Q3G5G8-F1
#
_entry.id   AF-A0A4Q3G5G8-F1
#
_cell.length_a   1.000
_cell.length_b   1.000
_cell.length_c   1.000
_cell.angle_alpha   90.00
_cell.angle_beta   90.00
_cell.angle_gamma   90.00
#
_symmetry.space_group_name_H-M   'P 1'
#
loop_
_entity.id
_entity.type
_entity.pdbx_description
1 polymer ?
#
loop_
_entity_poly.entity_id
_entity_poly.type
_entity_poly.pdbx_seq_one_letter_code
_entity_poly.pdbx_strand_id
1 'polypeptide(L)'
;MKVELYEMLARQAISRRNLLKGAAGTAAVAAMGPGMMGLATPAFAQDNLRAEILKVPGVGAGSPTDADWQKVGEMCLGATKASVKEGEFKGVELSFMGLNNQNLH
;
A
#
# COMPACT_ATOMS: atom_id res chain seq x y z
N MET A 1 4.05 53.03 4.30
CA MET A 1 2.86 52.67 5.11
C MET A 1 3.03 53.30 6.48
N LYS A 2 2.02 53.99 7.04
CA LYS A 2 2.14 54.56 8.40
C LYS A 2 2.27 53.41 9.40
N VAL A 3 3.15 53.56 10.39
CA VAL A 3 3.48 52.50 11.38
C VAL A 3 2.22 52.05 12.14
N GLU A 4 1.36 52.99 12.50
CA GLU A 4 0.09 52.72 13.18
C GLU A 4 -0.86 51.82 12.37
N LEU A 5 -0.92 52.01 11.05
CA LEU A 5 -1.72 51.17 10.16
C LEU A 5 -1.12 49.77 10.05
N TYR A 6 0.22 49.66 10.03
CA TYR A 6 0.90 48.37 10.05
C TYR A 6 0.65 47.61 11.36
N GLU A 7 0.75 48.28 12.51
CA GLU A 7 0.49 47.66 13.82
C GLU A 7 -0.97 47.24 14.00
N MET A 8 -1.92 48.04 13.50
CA MET A 8 -3.34 47.71 13.52
C MET A 8 -3.64 46.49 12.64
N LEU A 9 -3.07 46.44 11.43
CA LEU A 9 -3.20 45.29 10.53
C LEU A 9 -2.50 44.05 11.08
N ALA A 10 -1.32 44.19 11.69
CA ALA A 10 -0.60 43.09 12.31
C ALA A 10 -1.38 42.48 13.50
N ARG A 11 -2.02 43.32 14.33
CA ARG A 11 -2.93 42.86 15.40
C ARG A 11 -4.19 42.18 14.87
N GLN A 12 -4.73 42.63 13.75
CA GLN A 12 -5.90 41.98 13.11
C GLN A 12 -5.53 40.67 12.41
N ALA A 13 -4.35 40.60 11.79
CA ALA A 13 -3.87 39.42 11.07
C ALA A 13 -3.65 38.24 12.03
N ILE A 14 -3.09 38.50 13.22
CA ILE A 14 -2.80 37.49 14.23
C ILE A 14 -3.90 37.48 15.30
N SER A 15 -5.12 37.13 14.90
CA SER A 15 -6.19 36.86 15.88
C SER A 15 -6.12 35.40 16.33
N ARG A 16 -6.32 35.14 17.64
CA ARG A 16 -6.39 33.77 18.21
C ARG A 16 -7.40 32.88 17.48
N ARG A 17 -8.47 33.49 16.97
CA ARG A 17 -9.50 32.82 16.16
C ARG A 17 -8.96 32.36 14.81
N ASN A 18 -8.18 33.19 14.12
CA ASN A 18 -7.57 32.80 12.85
C ASN A 18 -6.53 31.69 13.07
N LEU A 19 -5.78 31.75 14.17
CA LEU A 19 -4.86 30.68 14.57
C LEU A 19 -5.59 29.35 14.81
N LEU A 20 -6.68 29.36 15.60
CA LEU A 20 -7.47 28.15 15.87
C LEU A 20 -8.13 27.58 14.60
N LYS A 21 -8.62 28.44 13.70
CA LYS A 21 -9.16 28.00 12.40
C LYS A 21 -8.09 27.36 11.52
N GLY A 22 -6.89 27.93 11.48
CA GLY A 22 -5.75 27.36 10.77
C GLY A 22 -5.33 26.01 11.34
N ALA A 23 -5.23 25.91 12.67
CA ALA A 23 -4.89 24.66 13.37
C ALA A 23 -5.93 23.55 13.16
N ALA A 24 -7.22 23.88 13.12
CA ALA A 24 -8.27 22.91 12.83
C ALA A 24 -8.19 22.37 11.39
N GLY A 25 -7.88 23.24 10.42
CA GLY A 25 -7.71 22.84 9.02
C GLY A 25 -6.51 21.92 8.81
N THR A 26 -5.36 22.22 9.43
CA THR A 26 -4.17 21.37 9.32
C THR A 26 -4.33 20.03 10.06
N ALA A 27 -5.00 20.01 11.21
CA ALA A 27 -5.31 18.78 11.92
C ALA A 27 -6.28 17.88 11.14
N ALA A 28 -7.28 18.46 10.46
CA ALA A 28 -8.20 17.71 9.61
C ALA A 28 -7.46 17.04 8.45
N VAL A 29 -6.54 17.75 7.80
CA VAL A 29 -5.70 17.21 6.73
C VAL A 29 -4.74 16.14 7.25
N ALA A 30 -4.15 16.31 8.43
CA ALA A 30 -3.29 15.29 9.03
C ALA A 30 -4.07 14.02 9.44
N ALA A 31 -5.34 14.17 9.83
CA ALA A 31 -6.23 13.04 10.16
C ALA A 31 -6.75 12.33 8.90
N MET A 32 -6.82 13.02 7.77
CA MET A 32 -7.01 12.42 6.45
C MET A 32 -5.74 11.65 6.09
N GLY A 33 -5.65 10.40 6.52
CA GLY A 33 -4.51 9.54 6.22
C GLY A 33 -4.21 9.46 4.72
N PRO A 34 -3.01 8.96 4.33
CA PRO A 34 -2.53 9.01 2.95
C PRO A 34 -3.50 8.45 1.90
N GLY A 35 -4.33 7.46 2.26
CA GLY A 35 -5.38 6.93 1.38
C GLY A 35 -6.52 7.91 1.10
N MET A 36 -6.92 8.75 2.06
CA MET A 36 -7.97 9.78 1.85
C MET A 36 -7.45 11.02 1.13
N MET A 37 -6.15 11.29 1.22
CA MET A 37 -5.50 12.40 0.52
C MET A 37 -5.07 12.04 -0.92
N GLY A 38 -5.39 10.83 -1.40
CA GLY A 38 -4.95 10.36 -2.71
C GLY A 38 -3.43 10.17 -2.84
N LEU A 39 -2.72 10.16 -1.71
CA LEU A 39 -1.27 9.97 -1.62
C LEU A 39 -0.87 8.49 -1.48
N ALA A 40 -1.84 7.60 -1.28
CA ALA A 40 -1.66 6.16 -1.35
C ALA A 40 -2.66 5.56 -2.35
N THR A 41 -2.15 4.73 -3.25
CA THR A 41 -2.95 3.86 -4.09
C THR A 41 -3.45 2.67 -3.26
N PRO A 42 -4.75 2.36 -3.27
CA PRO A 42 -5.25 1.17 -2.61
C PRO A 42 -4.68 -0.08 -3.30
N ALA A 43 -3.98 -0.92 -2.53
CA ALA A 43 -3.53 -2.23 -2.99
C ALA A 43 -4.66 -3.23 -2.75
N PHE A 44 -5.48 -3.48 -3.78
CA PHE A 44 -6.50 -4.53 -3.73
C PHE A 44 -5.88 -5.87 -4.12
N ALA A 45 -6.28 -6.95 -3.44
CA ALA A 45 -5.97 -8.30 -3.90
C ALA A 45 -6.67 -8.55 -5.25
N GLN A 46 -6.07 -9.37 -6.12
CA GLN A 46 -6.73 -9.79 -7.36
C GLN A 46 -8.07 -10.46 -7.06
N ASP A 47 -9.13 -9.97 -7.71
CA ASP A 47 -10.47 -10.53 -7.59
C ASP A 47 -10.46 -12.01 -8.00
N ASN A 48 -11.16 -12.85 -7.22
CA ASN A 48 -11.32 -14.29 -7.47
C ASN A 48 -10.06 -15.18 -7.39
N LEU A 49 -8.88 -14.63 -7.07
CA LEU A 49 -7.63 -15.42 -6.99
C LEU A 49 -7.77 -16.66 -6.09
N ARG A 50 -8.41 -16.51 -4.93
CA ARG A 50 -8.66 -17.64 -4.01
C ARG A 50 -9.52 -18.74 -4.63
N ALA A 51 -10.56 -18.36 -5.37
CA ALA A 51 -11.46 -19.33 -6.00
C ALA A 51 -10.76 -20.10 -7.12
N GLU A 52 -9.79 -19.48 -7.79
CA GLU A 52 -8.98 -20.14 -8.81
C GLU A 52 -7.89 -21.06 -8.22
N ILE A 53 -7.24 -20.64 -7.11
CA ILE A 53 -6.27 -21.48 -6.39
C ILE A 53 -6.94 -22.76 -5.86
N LEU A 54 -8.18 -22.68 -5.39
CA LEU A 54 -8.93 -23.85 -4.90
C LEU A 54 -9.27 -24.89 -6.00
N LYS A 55 -9.13 -24.53 -7.29
CA LYS A 55 -9.27 -25.49 -8.39
C LYS A 55 -8.00 -26.32 -8.60
N VAL A 56 -6.87 -25.88 -8.06
CA VAL A 56 -5.62 -26.64 -8.08
C VAL A 56 -5.69 -27.70 -6.98
N PRO A 57 -5.33 -28.96 -7.25
CA PRO A 57 -5.34 -30.01 -6.23
C PRO A 57 -4.49 -29.62 -5.01
N GLY A 58 -5.02 -29.85 -3.80
CA GLY A 58 -4.18 -29.93 -2.60
C GLY A 58 -4.88 -30.55 -1.40
N VAL A 59 -4.96 -29.90 -0.22
CA VAL A 59 -5.31 -30.63 1.03
C VAL A 59 -6.59 -31.45 0.86
N GLY A 60 -6.47 -32.77 0.91
CA GLY A 60 -7.58 -33.72 0.78
C GLY A 60 -7.78 -34.35 -0.61
N ALA A 61 -7.07 -33.90 -1.65
CA ALA A 61 -7.10 -34.47 -3.01
C ALA A 61 -5.85 -35.33 -3.35
N GLY A 62 -4.88 -35.44 -2.43
CA GLY A 62 -3.57 -36.05 -2.63
C GLY A 62 -2.44 -35.05 -2.35
N SER A 63 -1.18 -35.48 -2.41
CA SER A 63 -0.05 -34.55 -2.37
C SER A 63 0.02 -33.80 -3.70
N PRO A 64 -0.09 -32.46 -3.74
CA PRO A 64 0.14 -31.69 -4.95
C PRO A 64 1.51 -32.04 -5.54
N THR A 65 1.60 -31.98 -6.86
CA THR A 65 2.89 -32.08 -7.55
C THR A 65 3.62 -30.74 -7.49
N ASP A 66 4.92 -30.76 -7.76
CA ASP A 66 5.70 -29.51 -7.86
C ASP A 66 5.13 -28.57 -8.95
N ALA A 67 4.57 -29.12 -10.02
CA ALA A 67 3.91 -28.36 -11.07
C ALA A 67 2.65 -27.61 -10.56
N ASP A 68 1.93 -28.19 -9.59
CA ASP A 68 0.77 -27.54 -8.98
C ASP A 68 1.20 -26.35 -8.11
N TRP A 69 2.32 -26.45 -7.39
CA TRP A 69 2.88 -25.34 -6.61
C TRP A 69 3.41 -24.21 -7.47
N GLN A 70 4.10 -24.54 -8.56
CA GLN A 70 4.57 -23.54 -9.53
C GLN A 70 3.40 -22.77 -10.13
N LYS A 71 2.29 -23.46 -10.43
CA LYS A 71 1.07 -22.84 -10.95
C LYS A 71 0.43 -21.87 -9.95
N VAL A 72 0.28 -22.26 -8.67
CA VAL A 72 -0.23 -21.35 -7.63
C VAL A 72 0.71 -20.16 -7.43
N GLY A 73 2.03 -20.40 -7.39
CA GLY A 73 3.03 -19.35 -7.30
C GLY A 73 2.92 -18.34 -8.45
N GLU A 74 2.75 -18.82 -9.68
CA GLU A 74 2.56 -17.96 -10.84
C GLU A 74 1.29 -17.10 -10.76
N MET A 75 0.17 -17.67 -10.27
CA MET A 75 -1.08 -16.94 -10.08
C MET A 75 -0.94 -15.80 -9.06
N CYS A 76 -0.09 -15.97 -8.05
CA CYS A 76 0.18 -14.95 -7.03
C CYS A 76 1.14 -13.84 -7.49
N LEU A 77 1.85 -14.01 -8.62
CA LEU A 77 2.84 -13.04 -9.11
C LEU A 77 2.23 -11.91 -9.97
N GLY A 78 0.91 -11.82 -10.13
CA GLY A 78 0.25 -10.84 -11.00
C GLY A 78 0.66 -9.39 -10.72
N ALA A 79 0.59 -8.96 -9.46
CA ALA A 79 0.98 -7.60 -9.05
C ALA A 79 2.48 -7.33 -9.27
N THR A 80 3.33 -8.31 -9.00
CA THR A 80 4.77 -8.23 -9.20
C THR A 80 5.10 -8.07 -10.69
N LYS A 81 4.49 -8.88 -11.56
CA LYS A 81 4.67 -8.77 -13.02
C LYS A 81 4.20 -7.41 -13.57
N ALA A 82 3.16 -6.83 -12.98
CA ALA A 82 2.65 -5.52 -13.40
C ALA A 82 3.52 -4.34 -12.94
N SER A 83 4.21 -4.50 -11.81
CA SER A 83 4.94 -3.40 -11.16
C SER A 83 6.44 -3.42 -11.45
N VAL A 84 7.00 -4.62 -11.67
CA VAL A 84 8.43 -4.83 -11.80
C VAL A 84 8.87 -4.73 -13.26
N LYS A 85 9.93 -3.95 -13.50
CA LYS A 85 10.56 -3.84 -14.83
C LYS A 85 11.76 -4.77 -14.96
N GLU A 86 12.05 -5.17 -16.19
CA GLU A 86 13.22 -5.99 -16.50
C GLU A 86 14.50 -5.30 -15.99
N GLY A 87 15.27 -6.00 -15.15
CA GLY A 87 16.51 -5.50 -14.57
C GLY A 87 16.41 -4.84 -13.19
N GLU A 88 15.22 -4.65 -12.61
CA GLU A 88 15.09 -4.08 -11.25
C GLU A 88 15.71 -4.94 -10.14
N PHE A 89 15.81 -6.25 -10.36
CA PHE A 89 16.46 -7.17 -9.43
C PHE A 89 17.94 -7.42 -9.75
N LYS A 90 18.57 -6.61 -10.61
CA LYS A 90 19.98 -6.78 -10.97
C LYS A 90 20.87 -6.56 -9.73
N GLY A 91 21.52 -7.63 -9.27
CA GLY A 91 22.41 -7.61 -8.11
C GLY A 91 21.72 -7.97 -6.78
N VAL A 92 20.46 -8.39 -6.80
CA VAL A 92 19.76 -8.92 -5.62
C VAL A 92 19.99 -10.43 -5.53
N GLU A 93 20.55 -10.88 -4.41
CA GLU A 93 20.72 -12.30 -4.11
C GLU A 93 19.52 -12.81 -3.31
N LEU A 94 18.67 -13.62 -3.94
CA LEU A 94 17.51 -14.24 -3.29
C LEU A 94 17.89 -15.66 -2.87
N SER A 95 17.94 -15.90 -1.55
CA SER A 95 18.09 -17.24 -0.99
C SER A 95 16.73 -17.81 -0.64
N PHE A 96 16.32 -18.85 -1.35
CA PHE A 96 15.09 -19.57 -1.07
C PHE A 96 15.39 -20.73 -0.12
N MET A 97 14.85 -20.67 1.09
CA MET A 97 15.00 -21.73 2.10
C MET A 97 14.09 -22.93 1.80
N GLY A 98 14.28 -23.58 0.64
CA GLY A 98 13.60 -24.82 0.27
C GLY A 98 12.06 -24.78 0.32
N LEU A 99 11.44 -25.91 -0.02
CA LEU A 99 9.99 -26.08 0.05
C LEU A 99 9.59 -26.52 1.45
N ASN A 100 8.86 -25.67 2.18
CA ASN A 100 8.23 -26.05 3.44
C ASN A 100 6.88 -26.72 3.15
N ASN A 101 6.89 -28.05 3.03
CA ASN A 101 5.70 -28.86 2.74
C ASN A 101 4.95 -29.31 3.99
N GLN A 102 5.18 -28.69 5.16
CA GLN A 102 4.58 -29.17 6.41
C GLN A 102 3.06 -29.00 6.45
N ASN A 103 2.45 -28.17 5.61
CA ASN A 103 0.99 -28.06 5.41
C ASN A 103 0.69 -27.46 4.03
N LEU A 104 0.30 -28.29 3.05
CA LEU A 104 0.34 -27.95 1.63
C LEU A 104 -0.83 -27.08 1.15
N HIS A 105 -0.49 -25.91 0.58
CA HIS A 105 -1.27 -24.67 0.49
C HIS A 105 -1.85 -24.13 1.81
#